data_AF-A0A6N1BRI7-F1
#
_entry.id   AF-A0A6N1BRI7-F1
#
_cell.length_a   1.000
_cell.length_b   1.000
_cell.length_c   1.000
_cell.angle_alpha   90.00
_cell.angle_beta   90.00
_cell.angle_gamma   90.00
#
_symmetry.space_group_name_H-M   'P 1'
#
loop_
_entity.id
_entity.type
_entity.pdbx_description
1 polymer ?
#
loop_
_entity_poly.entity_id
_entity_poly.type
_entity_poly.pdbx_seq_one_letter_code
_entity_poly.pdbx_strand_id
1 'polypeptide(L)'
;MRFHLAGLAVAGLAAAGVLAAAPAVHAASAASASTASPANAAPAASAAPAANAARPVQNPSSPSTADLLAPMLGTLKIGNPMPDLPDCADKRTPDGTDVTAFCVEVRGDGAMRQVGVPRKQRPAFMDGPHALAVVDRNALVGLIVPTDGVRSEQSTLRTLTARYGKPFREEQVALLDKDGKTVNSVHAGWMQAPLTVEVYSIPDDPDTGSIELLLPRARTVMAQKDAAITQQLNPGAASAPSAPKAVAQKPKKGEGDGKPGSW
;
A
#
# COMPACT_ATOMS: atom_id res chain seq x y z
N MET A 1 55.95 6.76 -26.55
CA MET A 1 55.88 8.24 -26.65
C MET A 1 55.26 8.75 -25.37
N ARG A 2 55.95 9.67 -24.68
CA ARG A 2 55.55 10.38 -23.45
C ARG A 2 54.71 11.59 -23.82
N PHE A 3 53.78 12.03 -22.95
CA PHE A 3 53.51 13.41 -22.47
C PHE A 3 52.46 13.27 -21.33
N HIS A 4 52.83 13.44 -20.04
CA HIS A 4 52.81 14.67 -19.21
C HIS A 4 51.41 15.30 -19.08
N LEU A 5 50.74 15.36 -17.91
CA LEU A 5 50.97 15.98 -16.57
C LEU A 5 50.07 17.24 -16.40
N ALA A 6 49.70 17.50 -15.13
CA ALA A 6 49.01 18.66 -14.55
C ALA A 6 47.46 18.59 -14.54
N GLY A 7 46.73 18.81 -13.45
CA GLY A 7 47.06 19.47 -12.17
C GLY A 7 46.34 20.82 -12.05
N LEU A 8 45.89 21.14 -10.82
CA LEU A 8 45.19 22.35 -10.33
C LEU A 8 43.66 22.43 -10.53
N ALA A 9 42.86 23.07 -9.68
CA ALA A 9 42.86 23.45 -8.25
C ALA A 9 41.67 24.43 -8.05
N VAL A 10 41.01 24.34 -6.89
CA VAL A 10 40.50 25.45 -6.05
C VAL A 10 39.19 26.19 -6.39
N ALA A 11 38.45 26.44 -5.28
CA ALA A 11 37.45 27.47 -4.98
C ALA A 11 36.04 27.28 -5.57
N GLY A 12 34.96 27.63 -4.89
CA GLY A 12 34.79 28.38 -3.65
C GLY A 12 33.32 28.81 -3.52
N LEU A 13 32.92 29.13 -2.29
CA LEU A 13 31.58 29.49 -1.81
C LEU A 13 30.75 30.44 -2.70
N ALA A 14 29.44 30.21 -2.71
CA ALA A 14 28.44 31.29 -2.52
C ALA A 14 27.11 30.71 -2.02
N ALA A 15 26.88 30.74 -0.70
CA ALA A 15 25.55 30.56 -0.11
C ALA A 15 24.96 31.96 0.13
N ALA A 16 23.92 32.30 -0.64
CA ALA A 16 23.13 33.50 -0.44
C ALA A 16 22.06 33.22 0.63
N GLY A 17 22.26 33.77 1.83
CA GLY A 17 21.21 33.85 2.85
C GLY A 17 20.39 35.11 2.64
N VAL A 18 19.09 34.97 2.39
CA VAL A 18 18.13 36.08 2.43
C VAL A 18 17.44 36.06 3.79
N LEU A 19 17.74 37.07 4.61
CA LEU A 19 17.02 37.42 5.84
C LEU A 19 15.76 38.21 5.45
N ALA A 20 14.58 37.66 5.72
CA ALA A 20 13.32 38.40 5.68
C ALA A 20 13.00 38.93 7.08
N ALA A 21 12.96 40.25 7.22
CA ALA A 21 12.48 40.95 8.41
C ALA A 21 11.00 41.32 8.23
N ALA A 22 10.19 41.13 9.27
CA ALA A 22 8.84 41.67 9.36
C ALA A 22 8.68 42.38 10.71
N PRO A 23 8.31 43.66 10.77
CA PRO A 23 7.74 44.25 11.97
C PRO A 23 6.22 44.14 11.92
N ALA A 24 5.68 43.63 13.02
CA ALA A 24 4.28 43.73 13.39
C ALA A 24 3.88 45.19 13.60
N VAL A 25 2.63 45.53 13.26
CA VAL A 25 1.92 46.67 13.85
C VAL A 25 0.47 46.29 14.16
N HIS A 26 0.06 46.82 15.29
CA HIS A 26 -1.09 46.53 16.13
C HIS A 26 -2.42 47.13 15.65
N ALA A 27 -3.46 46.62 16.33
CA ALA A 27 -4.66 47.31 16.84
C ALA A 27 -5.90 47.33 15.93
N ALA A 28 -7.14 47.27 16.44
CA ALA A 28 -7.74 46.87 17.71
C ALA A 28 -9.27 47.07 17.55
N SER A 29 -10.03 46.62 18.57
CA SER A 29 -11.44 46.90 18.88
C SER A 29 -12.47 45.89 18.35
N ALA A 30 -13.50 45.52 19.10
CA ALA A 30 -13.77 45.64 20.53
C ALA A 30 -14.96 44.72 20.88
N ALA A 31 -14.94 44.28 22.13
CA ALA A 31 -16.03 43.88 23.02
C ALA A 31 -17.46 43.68 22.45
N SER A 32 -18.05 42.53 22.80
CA SER A 32 -19.28 42.50 23.60
C SER A 32 -19.40 41.18 24.36
N ALA A 33 -19.68 41.32 25.66
CA ALA A 33 -19.86 40.24 26.61
C ALA A 33 -21.33 39.80 26.69
N SER A 34 -21.50 38.62 27.29
CA SER A 34 -22.54 38.28 28.29
C SER A 34 -23.53 37.16 27.94
N THR A 35 -23.45 36.16 28.82
CA THR A 35 -24.55 35.52 29.58
C THR A 35 -25.30 34.30 29.06
N ALA A 36 -25.19 33.25 29.90
CA ALA A 36 -26.24 32.38 30.42
C ALA A 36 -26.54 31.06 29.69
N SER A 37 -26.06 29.97 30.31
CA SER A 37 -26.85 28.74 30.44
C SER A 37 -28.05 28.97 31.37
N PRO A 38 -29.10 28.17 31.20
CA PRO A 38 -29.45 27.29 32.31
C PRO A 38 -29.81 25.86 31.86
N ALA A 39 -29.47 24.92 32.74
CA ALA A 39 -30.07 23.60 32.81
C ALA A 39 -31.51 23.69 33.33
N ASN A 40 -32.40 22.80 32.87
CA ASN A 40 -33.34 22.14 33.79
C ASN A 40 -34.11 20.96 33.16
N ALA A 41 -34.07 19.85 33.90
CA ALA A 41 -35.19 18.98 34.28
C ALA A 41 -36.00 18.20 33.21
N ALA A 42 -35.80 16.88 33.25
CA ALA A 42 -36.86 15.88 33.02
C ALA A 42 -37.94 15.98 34.11
N PRO A 43 -39.18 15.48 33.87
CA PRO A 43 -39.51 14.18 34.47
C PRO A 43 -40.54 13.29 33.72
N ALA A 44 -40.52 12.03 34.17
CA ALA A 44 -41.65 11.10 34.41
C ALA A 44 -42.25 10.22 33.29
N ALA A 45 -42.22 8.93 33.62
CA ALA A 45 -42.75 7.73 32.99
C ALA A 45 -44.28 7.62 32.88
N SER A 46 -44.75 6.86 31.87
CA SER A 46 -45.54 5.63 32.11
C SER A 46 -45.97 4.89 30.83
N ALA A 47 -46.17 3.58 31.00
CA ALA A 47 -46.89 2.60 30.18
C ALA A 47 -46.08 1.70 29.20
N ALA A 48 -45.98 0.43 29.58
CA ALA A 48 -45.76 -0.74 28.72
C ALA A 48 -47.14 -1.33 28.30
N PRO A 49 -47.26 -2.48 27.60
CA PRO A 49 -46.40 -3.16 26.60
C PRO A 49 -47.18 -3.50 25.30
N ALA A 50 -46.53 -3.70 24.13
CA ALA A 50 -47.09 -4.54 23.06
C ALA A 50 -46.09 -4.87 21.92
N ALA A 51 -45.90 -6.18 21.75
CA ALA A 51 -45.92 -6.94 20.49
C ALA A 51 -45.01 -6.55 19.30
N ASN A 52 -44.21 -7.56 18.92
CA ASN A 52 -43.56 -7.78 17.63
C ASN A 52 -44.29 -7.19 16.42
N ALA A 53 -43.61 -6.30 15.70
CA ALA A 53 -43.75 -6.17 14.26
C ALA A 53 -42.34 -5.93 13.69
N ALA A 54 -41.84 -6.94 12.98
CA ALA A 54 -40.63 -6.85 12.19
C ALA A 54 -40.77 -5.69 11.20
N ARG A 55 -40.00 -4.61 11.42
CA ARG A 55 -39.76 -3.58 10.43
C ARG A 55 -38.47 -3.96 9.70
N PRO A 56 -38.44 -3.96 8.34
CA PRO A 56 -37.19 -4.03 7.63
C PRO A 56 -36.36 -2.83 8.08
N VAL A 57 -35.15 -3.10 8.57
CA VAL A 57 -34.15 -2.07 8.82
C VAL A 57 -33.82 -1.48 7.45
N GLN A 58 -34.54 -0.41 7.10
CA GLN A 58 -34.10 0.51 6.07
C GLN A 58 -32.80 1.10 6.61
N ASN A 59 -31.68 0.54 6.18
CA ASN A 59 -30.38 1.15 6.39
C ASN A 59 -30.48 2.58 5.84
N PRO A 60 -30.36 3.61 6.70
CA PRO A 60 -30.25 4.96 6.19
C PRO A 60 -29.00 4.97 5.32
N SER A 61 -29.20 5.27 4.04
CA SER A 61 -28.14 5.40 3.06
C SER A 61 -27.09 6.35 3.62
N SER A 62 -25.98 5.78 4.08
CA SER A 62 -24.83 6.54 4.52
C SER A 62 -24.42 7.49 3.40
N PRO A 63 -24.03 8.74 3.72
CA PRO A 63 -23.52 9.69 2.72
C PRO A 63 -22.42 8.98 1.94
N SER A 64 -22.55 8.98 0.62
CA SER A 64 -21.87 8.06 -0.31
C SER A 64 -20.49 7.63 0.16
N THR A 65 -20.37 6.35 0.54
CA THR A 65 -19.07 5.69 0.71
C THR A 65 -18.42 5.62 -0.66
N ALA A 66 -17.78 6.71 -1.07
CA ALA A 66 -17.27 6.86 -2.42
C ALA A 66 -16.15 5.83 -2.65
N ASP A 67 -16.30 5.04 -3.72
CA ASP A 67 -15.25 4.17 -4.23
C ASP A 67 -14.18 5.04 -4.89
N LEU A 68 -13.19 5.47 -4.09
CA LEU A 68 -12.12 6.33 -4.54
C LEU A 68 -11.19 5.65 -5.57
N LEU A 69 -11.22 4.32 -5.70
CA LEU A 69 -10.47 3.60 -6.73
C LEU A 69 -11.16 3.66 -8.10
N ALA A 70 -12.45 4.01 -8.17
CA ALA A 70 -13.22 3.96 -9.40
C ALA A 70 -12.61 4.73 -10.59
N PRO A 71 -12.09 5.97 -10.43
CA PRO A 71 -11.48 6.70 -11.54
C PRO A 71 -10.25 5.97 -12.11
N MET A 72 -9.42 5.39 -11.25
CA MET A 72 -8.23 4.65 -11.66
C MET A 72 -8.57 3.31 -12.31
N LEU A 73 -9.45 2.52 -11.68
CA LEU A 73 -9.88 1.21 -12.19
C LEU A 73 -10.81 1.31 -13.42
N GLY A 74 -11.38 2.50 -13.68
CA GLY A 74 -12.07 2.80 -14.92
C GLY A 74 -11.14 2.77 -16.14
N THR A 75 -9.89 3.20 -15.96
CA THR A 75 -8.84 3.15 -17.00
C THR A 75 -8.05 1.85 -16.95
N LEU A 76 -7.57 1.47 -15.76
CA LEU A 76 -6.73 0.29 -15.51
C LEU A 76 -7.60 -0.92 -15.13
N LYS A 77 -8.28 -1.49 -16.14
CA LYS A 77 -9.18 -2.62 -15.94
C LYS A 77 -8.41 -3.93 -15.84
N ILE A 78 -8.29 -4.47 -14.63
CA ILE A 78 -7.65 -5.77 -14.39
C ILE A 78 -8.41 -6.87 -15.14
N GLY A 79 -7.67 -7.76 -15.79
CA GLY A 79 -8.19 -8.82 -16.67
C GLY A 79 -8.30 -8.42 -18.13
N ASN A 80 -8.22 -7.12 -18.46
CA ASN A 80 -8.21 -6.64 -19.83
C ASN A 80 -6.78 -6.44 -20.35
N PRO A 81 -6.61 -6.25 -21.67
CA PRO A 81 -5.36 -5.74 -22.21
C PRO A 81 -4.91 -4.46 -21.52
N MET A 82 -3.61 -4.33 -21.29
CA MET A 82 -3.00 -3.09 -20.81
C MET A 82 -3.33 -1.98 -21.81
N PRO A 83 -3.89 -0.85 -21.36
CA PRO A 83 -4.14 0.29 -22.24
C PRO A 83 -2.83 0.75 -22.90
N ASP A 84 -2.92 1.23 -24.13
CA ASP A 84 -1.81 1.90 -24.76
C ASP A 84 -1.65 3.28 -24.09
N LEU A 85 -0.55 3.43 -23.36
CA LEU A 85 -0.28 4.60 -22.52
C LEU A 85 1.00 5.29 -23.02
N PRO A 86 1.01 6.63 -23.11
CA PRO A 86 2.20 7.39 -23.49
C PRO A 86 3.31 7.28 -22.43
N ASP A 87 4.52 7.69 -22.80
CA ASP A 87 5.63 7.81 -21.84
C ASP A 87 5.32 8.89 -20.79
N CYS A 88 5.61 8.62 -19.52
CA CYS A 88 5.47 9.60 -18.46
C CYS A 88 6.40 10.81 -18.62
N ALA A 89 7.54 10.67 -19.30
CA ALA A 89 8.42 11.79 -19.62
C ALA A 89 7.68 12.91 -20.38
N ASP A 90 6.75 12.56 -21.26
CA ASP A 90 5.97 13.51 -22.06
C ASP A 90 4.73 14.06 -21.34
N LYS A 91 4.37 13.48 -20.19
CA LYS A 91 3.16 13.80 -19.44
C LYS A 91 3.41 14.42 -18.09
N ARG A 92 4.67 14.53 -17.65
CA ARG A 92 5.05 15.21 -16.42
C ARG A 92 4.62 16.67 -16.43
N THR A 93 4.19 17.15 -15.28
CA THR A 93 3.96 18.57 -15.04
C THR A 93 5.28 19.36 -15.09
N PRO A 94 5.26 20.69 -15.31
CA PRO A 94 6.49 21.48 -15.40
C PRO A 94 7.38 21.42 -14.15
N ASP A 95 6.80 21.20 -12.98
CA ASP A 95 7.50 21.01 -11.70
C ASP A 95 8.02 19.56 -11.50
N GLY A 96 7.73 18.65 -12.43
CA GLY A 96 8.18 17.26 -12.43
C GLY A 96 7.57 16.36 -11.36
N THR A 97 6.62 16.87 -10.56
CA THR A 97 6.10 16.15 -9.38
C THR A 97 4.92 15.24 -9.72
N ASP A 98 4.11 15.64 -10.70
CA ASP A 98 2.89 14.95 -11.09
C ASP A 98 2.87 14.62 -12.58
N VAL A 99 1.85 13.87 -12.99
CA VAL A 99 1.55 13.60 -14.40
C VAL A 99 0.17 14.17 -14.77
N THR A 100 0.06 14.62 -16.01
CA THR A 100 -1.16 15.26 -16.55
C THR A 100 -2.14 14.26 -17.16
N ALA A 101 -1.66 13.05 -17.51
CA ALA A 101 -2.43 11.95 -18.08
C ALA A 101 -1.86 10.61 -17.61
N PHE A 102 -2.67 9.53 -17.68
CA PHE A 102 -2.15 8.19 -17.42
C PHE A 102 -1.01 7.90 -18.40
N CYS A 103 0.08 7.36 -17.89
CA CYS A 103 1.30 7.16 -18.64
C CYS A 103 2.09 5.98 -18.07
N VAL A 104 3.08 5.48 -18.79
CA VAL A 104 3.98 4.42 -18.32
C VAL A 104 5.41 4.96 -18.26
N GLU A 105 6.07 4.73 -17.13
CA GLU A 105 7.52 4.91 -17.03
C GLU A 105 8.21 3.69 -17.67
N VAL A 106 9.12 3.93 -18.62
CA VAL A 106 9.82 2.86 -19.38
C VAL A 106 10.86 2.10 -18.54
N ARG A 107 10.86 2.24 -17.21
CA ARG A 107 11.83 1.56 -16.32
C ARG A 107 11.44 0.13 -15.92
N GLY A 108 10.37 -0.43 -16.48
CA GLY A 108 9.95 -1.80 -16.24
C GLY A 108 10.51 -2.81 -17.24
N ASP A 109 10.64 -4.08 -16.85
CA ASP A 109 11.05 -5.19 -17.73
C ASP A 109 9.90 -5.76 -18.60
N GLY A 110 8.89 -4.93 -18.85
CA GLY A 110 7.67 -5.24 -19.58
C GLY A 110 6.58 -5.93 -18.75
N ALA A 111 6.94 -6.70 -17.71
CA ALA A 111 5.99 -7.44 -16.87
C ALA A 111 5.56 -6.69 -15.62
N MET A 112 6.44 -5.84 -15.08
CA MET A 112 6.12 -4.92 -13.99
C MET A 112 6.29 -3.51 -14.52
N ARG A 113 5.20 -2.77 -14.69
CA ARG A 113 5.20 -1.43 -15.31
C ARG A 113 4.75 -0.38 -14.29
N GLN A 114 5.54 0.65 -14.11
CA GLN A 114 5.16 1.78 -13.29
C GLN A 114 4.24 2.70 -14.09
N VAL A 115 3.01 2.87 -13.64
CA VAL A 115 1.97 3.65 -14.29
C VAL A 115 1.78 4.96 -13.55
N GLY A 116 2.03 6.09 -14.21
CA GLY A 116 1.67 7.40 -13.70
C GLY A 116 0.15 7.58 -13.64
N VAL A 117 -0.35 8.04 -12.50
CA VAL A 117 -1.76 8.32 -12.24
C VAL A 117 -1.92 9.84 -12.07
N PRO A 118 -2.74 10.52 -12.89
CA PRO A 118 -2.87 11.96 -12.79
C PRO A 118 -3.54 12.38 -11.48
N ARG A 119 -3.18 13.56 -10.98
CA ARG A 119 -3.64 14.09 -9.68
C ARG A 119 -5.17 14.03 -9.51
N LYS A 120 -5.94 14.26 -10.57
CA LYS A 120 -7.41 14.26 -10.53
C LYS A 120 -8.03 12.85 -10.39
N GLN A 121 -7.32 11.81 -10.78
CA GLN A 121 -7.78 10.40 -10.69
C GLN A 121 -7.05 9.62 -9.59
N ARG A 122 -6.04 10.23 -8.97
CA ARG A 122 -5.29 9.64 -7.86
C ARG A 122 -6.15 9.67 -6.58
N PRO A 123 -6.42 8.52 -5.95
CA PRO A 123 -7.05 8.48 -4.64
C PRO A 123 -6.19 9.21 -3.60
N ALA A 124 -6.82 9.87 -2.63
CA ALA A 124 -6.09 10.65 -1.62
C ALA A 124 -5.20 9.80 -0.69
N PHE A 125 -5.45 8.49 -0.59
CA PHE A 125 -4.64 7.56 0.20
C PHE A 125 -3.39 7.07 -0.55
N MET A 126 -3.30 7.31 -1.86
CA MET A 126 -2.24 6.77 -2.69
C MET A 126 -0.95 7.57 -2.46
N ASP A 127 0.12 6.85 -2.13
CA ASP A 127 1.44 7.43 -1.96
C ASP A 127 2.12 7.61 -3.33
N GLY A 128 2.60 8.83 -3.60
CA GLY A 128 3.22 9.18 -4.87
C GLY A 128 2.29 9.13 -6.09
N PRO A 129 2.80 9.48 -7.29
CA PRO A 129 1.99 9.58 -8.50
C PRO A 129 1.94 8.26 -9.29
N HIS A 130 2.41 7.15 -8.73
CA HIS A 130 2.61 5.92 -9.50
C HIS A 130 1.96 4.69 -8.85
N ALA A 131 1.25 3.91 -9.65
CA ALA A 131 0.86 2.54 -9.32
C ALA A 131 1.74 1.56 -10.09
N LEU A 132 1.81 0.31 -9.63
CA LEU A 132 2.56 -0.74 -10.28
C LEU A 132 1.60 -1.73 -10.96
N ALA A 133 1.63 -1.76 -12.29
CA ALA A 133 0.86 -2.69 -13.10
C ALA A 133 1.65 -4.00 -13.31
N VAL A 134 1.00 -5.13 -13.03
CA VAL A 134 1.51 -6.46 -13.35
C VAL A 134 0.91 -6.89 -14.68
N VAL A 135 1.77 -7.14 -15.67
CA VAL A 135 1.40 -7.43 -17.04
C VAL A 135 1.91 -8.82 -17.43
N ASP A 136 1.00 -9.67 -17.89
CA ASP A 136 1.36 -10.94 -18.53
C ASP A 136 1.09 -10.85 -20.03
N ARG A 137 2.17 -10.84 -20.82
CA ARG A 137 2.17 -10.52 -22.26
C ARG A 137 1.58 -9.13 -22.52
N ASN A 138 0.28 -9.06 -22.78
CA ASN A 138 -0.45 -7.81 -23.00
C ASN A 138 -1.60 -7.61 -22.00
N ALA A 139 -1.87 -8.56 -21.10
CA ALA A 139 -2.98 -8.47 -20.16
C ALA A 139 -2.53 -7.83 -18.85
N LEU A 140 -3.29 -6.85 -18.36
CA LEU A 140 -3.16 -6.33 -17.00
C LEU A 140 -3.70 -7.38 -16.03
N VAL A 141 -2.81 -8.13 -15.38
CA VAL A 141 -3.19 -9.22 -14.47
C VAL A 141 -3.17 -8.82 -13.00
N GLY A 142 -2.58 -7.67 -12.68
CA GLY A 142 -2.62 -7.13 -11.33
C GLY A 142 -2.31 -5.65 -11.27
N LEU A 143 -2.73 -5.00 -10.20
CA LEU A 143 -2.42 -3.62 -9.89
C LEU A 143 -2.04 -3.53 -8.42
N ILE A 144 -0.89 -2.89 -8.14
CA ILE A 144 -0.41 -2.61 -6.80
C ILE A 144 -0.41 -1.09 -6.63
N VAL A 145 -1.11 -0.61 -5.61
CA VAL A 145 -1.30 0.82 -5.34
C VAL A 145 -0.58 1.13 -4.03
N PRO A 146 0.57 1.83 -4.07
CA PRO A 146 1.22 2.32 -2.86
C PRO A 146 0.28 3.25 -2.09
N THR A 147 0.33 3.19 -0.77
CA THR A 147 -0.49 4.02 0.13
C THR A 147 0.34 4.62 1.24
N ASP A 148 -0.18 5.66 1.88
CA ASP A 148 0.37 6.29 3.08
C ASP A 148 0.24 5.40 4.35
N GLY A 149 0.20 4.07 4.18
CA GLY A 149 0.12 3.08 5.24
C GLY A 149 -0.95 3.38 6.28
N VAL A 150 -0.57 3.32 7.56
CA VAL A 150 -1.45 3.56 8.71
C VAL A 150 -2.15 4.92 8.68
N ARG A 151 -1.55 5.94 8.05
CA ARG A 151 -2.15 7.29 7.98
C ARG A 151 -3.38 7.33 7.08
N SER A 152 -3.45 6.44 6.09
CA SER A 152 -4.55 6.38 5.12
C SER A 152 -5.44 5.15 5.25
N GLU A 153 -5.07 4.21 6.11
CA GLU A 153 -5.68 2.89 6.28
C GLU A 153 -7.21 2.93 6.38
N GLN A 154 -7.78 3.80 7.21
CA GLN A 154 -9.23 3.89 7.39
C GLN A 154 -9.96 4.34 6.11
N SER A 155 -9.36 5.24 5.33
CA SER A 155 -9.91 5.68 4.04
C SER A 155 -9.81 4.56 3.01
N THR A 156 -8.71 3.82 3.02
CA THR A 156 -8.46 2.67 2.17
C THR A 156 -9.44 1.55 2.44
N LEU A 157 -9.59 1.13 3.70
CA LEU A 157 -10.55 0.10 4.13
C LEU A 157 -11.97 0.47 3.71
N ARG A 158 -12.39 1.72 3.98
CA ARG A 158 -13.71 2.21 3.58
C ARG A 158 -13.93 2.14 2.07
N THR A 159 -12.93 2.54 1.28
CA THR A 159 -12.98 2.48 -0.19
C THR A 159 -13.11 1.05 -0.69
N LEU A 160 -12.30 0.14 -0.14
CA LEU A 160 -12.32 -1.27 -0.51
C LEU A 160 -13.64 -1.94 -0.08
N THR A 161 -14.15 -1.63 1.10
CA THR A 161 -15.45 -2.13 1.56
C THR A 161 -16.61 -1.60 0.73
N ALA A 162 -16.56 -0.34 0.28
CA ALA A 162 -17.57 0.20 -0.63
C ALA A 162 -17.64 -0.56 -1.96
N ARG A 163 -16.47 -0.98 -2.47
CA ARG A 163 -16.34 -1.64 -3.76
C ARG A 163 -16.56 -3.15 -3.71
N TYR A 164 -16.00 -3.81 -2.70
CA TYR A 164 -15.89 -5.26 -2.61
C TYR A 164 -16.74 -5.87 -1.48
N GLY A 165 -17.43 -5.05 -0.69
CA GLY A 165 -18.21 -5.51 0.47
C GLY A 165 -17.35 -5.82 1.69
N LYS A 166 -17.82 -6.72 2.55
CA LYS A 166 -17.09 -7.11 3.76
C LYS A 166 -15.83 -7.91 3.41
N PRO A 167 -14.66 -7.62 4.04
CA PRO A 167 -13.48 -8.47 3.86
C PRO A 167 -13.75 -9.90 4.33
N PHE A 168 -13.11 -10.87 3.69
CA PHE A 168 -13.15 -12.27 4.14
C PHE A 168 -12.20 -12.52 5.32
N ARG A 169 -11.16 -11.70 5.45
CA ARG A 169 -10.17 -11.70 6.53
C ARG A 169 -9.84 -10.26 6.90
N GLU A 170 -9.78 -9.97 8.19
CA GLU A 170 -9.35 -8.68 8.74
C GLU A 170 -8.62 -8.98 10.05
N GLU A 171 -7.36 -8.59 10.14
CA GLU A 171 -6.47 -8.90 11.26
C GLU A 171 -5.81 -7.61 11.74
N GLN A 172 -5.78 -7.41 13.06
CA GLN A 172 -5.05 -6.30 13.66
C GLN A 172 -3.61 -6.74 13.92
N VAL A 173 -2.66 -5.99 13.37
CA VAL A 173 -1.23 -6.30 13.38
C VAL A 173 -0.50 -5.17 14.11
N ALA A 174 0.33 -5.53 15.08
CA ALA A 174 1.23 -4.60 15.74
C ALA A 174 2.52 -4.47 14.92
N LEU A 175 2.79 -3.27 14.40
CA LEU A 175 3.97 -2.93 13.62
C LEU A 175 4.90 -2.03 14.43
N LEU A 176 6.18 -1.99 14.08
CA LEU A 176 7.14 -1.06 14.68
C LEU A 176 7.39 0.08 13.69
N ASP A 177 7.28 1.31 14.17
CA ASP A 177 7.70 2.47 13.39
C ASP A 177 9.22 2.66 13.39
N LYS A 178 9.70 3.66 12.66
CA LYS A 178 11.12 3.98 12.54
C LYS A 178 11.77 4.37 13.89
N ASP A 179 10.96 4.77 14.87
CA ASP A 179 11.40 5.10 16.23
C ASP A 179 11.30 3.90 17.19
N GLY A 180 10.92 2.72 16.70
CA GLY A 180 10.74 1.50 17.48
C GLY A 180 9.45 1.47 18.31
N LYS A 181 8.52 2.41 18.07
CA LYS A 181 7.25 2.46 18.76
C LYS A 181 6.23 1.57 18.05
N THR A 182 5.44 0.87 18.84
CA THR A 182 4.36 0.03 18.30
C THR A 182 3.21 0.87 17.78
N VAL A 183 2.79 0.58 16.55
CA VAL A 183 1.61 1.13 15.89
C VAL A 183 0.70 -0.02 15.47
N ASN A 184 -0.60 0.12 15.72
CA ASN A 184 -1.59 -0.86 15.25
C ASN A 184 -1.96 -0.57 13.80
N SER A 185 -1.94 -1.60 12.96
CA SER A 185 -2.40 -1.59 11.58
C SER A 185 -3.40 -2.72 11.35
N VAL A 186 -4.13 -2.66 10.24
CA VAL A 186 -5.06 -3.68 9.79
C VAL A 186 -4.52 -4.30 8.51
N HIS A 187 -4.43 -5.63 8.49
CA HIS A 187 -4.29 -6.41 7.28
C HIS A 187 -5.66 -7.00 6.92
N ALA A 188 -6.23 -6.56 5.79
CA ALA A 188 -7.52 -7.04 5.32
C ALA A 188 -7.45 -7.63 3.90
N GLY A 189 -8.32 -8.59 3.63
CA GLY A 189 -8.42 -9.27 2.34
C GLY A 189 -9.87 -9.43 1.86
N TRP A 190 -10.07 -9.31 0.54
CA TRP A 190 -11.33 -9.58 -0.16
C TRP A 190 -11.10 -10.62 -1.26
N MET A 191 -12.15 -11.40 -1.55
CA MET A 191 -12.20 -12.32 -2.67
C MET A 191 -13.38 -11.97 -3.56
N GLN A 192 -13.09 -11.54 -4.79
CA GLN A 192 -14.07 -11.40 -5.86
C GLN A 192 -13.57 -12.21 -7.05
N ALA A 193 -13.83 -13.51 -7.04
CA ALA A 193 -13.24 -14.45 -7.99
C ALA A 193 -13.31 -13.95 -9.45
N PRO A 194 -12.20 -13.99 -10.20
CA PRO A 194 -10.88 -14.54 -9.85
C PRO A 194 -9.94 -13.58 -9.10
N LEU A 195 -10.37 -12.35 -8.77
CA LEU A 195 -9.57 -11.31 -8.14
C LEU A 195 -9.42 -11.55 -6.62
N THR A 196 -8.18 -11.46 -6.13
CA THR A 196 -7.90 -11.22 -4.70
C THR A 196 -7.56 -9.74 -4.51
N VAL A 197 -8.07 -9.15 -3.45
CA VAL A 197 -7.68 -7.80 -3.03
C VAL A 197 -7.14 -7.86 -1.62
N GLU A 198 -5.96 -7.30 -1.37
CA GLU A 198 -5.36 -7.23 -0.04
C GLU A 198 -4.89 -5.82 0.26
N VAL A 199 -4.97 -5.42 1.53
CA VAL A 199 -4.39 -4.16 2.03
C VAL A 199 -3.57 -4.45 3.28
N TYR A 200 -2.39 -3.87 3.35
CA TYR A 200 -1.51 -3.97 4.52
C TYR A 200 -0.52 -2.80 4.55
N SER A 201 -0.04 -2.47 5.75
CA SER A 201 1.12 -1.59 5.95
C SER A 201 2.41 -2.41 6.03
N ILE A 202 3.54 -1.82 5.65
CA ILE A 202 4.83 -2.51 5.62
C ILE A 202 5.35 -2.69 7.05
N PRO A 203 5.76 -3.90 7.48
CA PRO A 203 6.10 -4.18 8.88
C PRO A 203 7.20 -3.33 9.51
N ASP A 204 8.18 -2.90 8.72
CA ASP A 204 9.31 -2.06 9.16
C ASP A 204 9.15 -0.57 8.76
N ASP A 205 8.06 -0.24 8.06
CA ASP A 205 7.72 1.12 7.67
C ASP A 205 6.19 1.28 7.62
N PRO A 206 5.51 1.40 8.78
CA PRO A 206 4.05 1.44 8.85
C PRO A 206 3.45 2.67 8.17
N ASP A 207 4.24 3.71 7.91
CA ASP A 207 3.84 4.89 7.12
C ASP A 207 3.75 4.60 5.61
N THR A 208 4.19 3.43 5.19
CA THR A 208 4.08 2.92 3.82
C THR A 208 3.18 1.70 3.81
N GLY A 209 2.28 1.62 2.85
CA GLY A 209 1.41 0.45 2.68
C GLY A 209 1.09 0.17 1.23
N SER A 210 0.29 -0.87 1.01
CA SER A 210 -0.07 -1.33 -0.33
C SER A 210 -1.52 -1.79 -0.38
N ILE A 211 -2.20 -1.48 -1.49
CA ILE A 211 -3.37 -2.23 -1.95
C ILE A 211 -2.93 -3.10 -3.11
N GLU A 212 -3.11 -4.41 -2.99
CA GLU A 212 -2.81 -5.36 -4.06
C GLU A 212 -4.10 -5.90 -4.64
N LEU A 213 -4.33 -5.68 -5.93
CA LEU A 213 -5.44 -6.24 -6.68
C LEU A 213 -4.89 -7.24 -7.69
N LEU A 214 -4.96 -8.53 -7.39
CA LEU A 214 -4.22 -9.57 -8.12
C LEU A 214 -5.12 -10.67 -8.65
N LEU A 215 -4.97 -10.98 -9.94
CA LEU A 215 -5.42 -12.26 -10.49
C LEU A 215 -4.42 -13.37 -10.10
N PRO A 216 -4.80 -14.65 -10.14
CA PRO A 216 -3.90 -15.76 -9.82
C PRO A 216 -2.61 -15.72 -10.65
N ARG A 217 -2.73 -15.28 -11.91
CA ARG A 217 -1.60 -15.15 -12.83
C ARG A 217 -0.58 -14.08 -12.41
N ALA A 218 -1.02 -12.99 -11.77
CA ALA A 218 -0.11 -11.93 -11.32
C ALA A 218 0.90 -12.45 -10.30
N ARG A 219 0.46 -13.31 -9.36
CA ARG A 219 1.36 -13.94 -8.38
C ARG A 219 2.46 -14.76 -9.05
N THR A 220 2.13 -15.49 -10.11
CA THR A 220 3.13 -16.22 -10.90
C THR A 220 4.13 -15.27 -11.57
N VAL A 221 3.64 -14.18 -12.16
CA VAL A 221 4.51 -13.18 -12.80
C VAL A 221 5.46 -12.56 -11.77
N MET A 222 4.94 -12.11 -10.63
CA MET A 222 5.75 -11.53 -9.55
C MET A 222 6.79 -12.51 -9.03
N ALA A 223 6.41 -13.75 -8.72
CA ALA A 223 7.35 -14.77 -8.25
C ALA A 223 8.45 -15.09 -9.26
N GLN A 224 8.14 -15.11 -10.57
CA GLN A 224 9.15 -15.28 -11.62
C GLN A 224 10.13 -14.11 -11.68
N LYS A 225 9.66 -12.89 -11.42
CA LYS A 225 10.47 -11.67 -11.40
C LYS A 225 11.39 -11.68 -10.19
N ASP A 226 10.87 -12.01 -9.02
CA ASP A 226 11.66 -12.15 -7.80
C ASP A 226 12.75 -13.21 -7.96
N ALA A 227 12.42 -14.35 -8.57
CA ALA A 227 13.39 -15.40 -8.87
C ALA A 227 14.47 -14.92 -9.86
N ALA A 228 14.09 -14.18 -10.91
CA ALA A 228 15.03 -13.62 -11.87
C ALA A 228 15.97 -12.57 -11.24
N ILE A 229 15.44 -11.68 -10.40
CA ILE A 229 16.23 -10.70 -9.64
C ILE A 229 17.17 -11.43 -8.68
N THR A 230 16.67 -12.42 -7.94
CA THR A 230 17.49 -13.23 -7.03
C THR A 230 18.62 -13.92 -7.77
N GLN A 231 18.36 -14.47 -8.96
CA GLN A 231 19.38 -15.09 -9.81
C GLN A 231 20.41 -14.07 -10.33
N GLN A 232 19.98 -12.85 -10.68
CA GLN A 232 20.88 -11.77 -11.09
C GLN A 232 21.78 -11.30 -9.94
N LEU A 233 21.23 -11.22 -8.73
CA LEU A 233 21.99 -10.85 -7.53
C LEU A 233 22.92 -11.99 -7.08
N ASN A 234 22.56 -13.24 -7.33
CA ASN A 234 23.31 -14.44 -6.93
C ASN A 234 23.52 -15.43 -8.10
N PRO A 235 24.29 -15.08 -9.14
CA PRO A 235 24.46 -15.91 -10.33
C PRO A 235 25.16 -17.26 -10.04
N GLY A 236 25.84 -17.39 -8.90
CA GLY A 236 26.49 -18.64 -8.46
C GLY A 236 25.61 -19.60 -7.64
N ALA A 237 24.43 -19.18 -7.18
CA ALA A 237 23.59 -20.02 -6.32
C ALA A 237 22.89 -21.18 -7.06
N ALA A 238 22.80 -21.10 -8.39
CA ALA A 238 22.27 -22.18 -9.24
C ALA A 238 23.31 -23.29 -9.56
N SER A 239 24.55 -23.15 -9.09
CA SER A 239 25.64 -24.09 -9.35
C SER A 239 26.23 -24.67 -8.06
N ALA A 240 25.38 -24.98 -7.07
CA ALA A 240 25.74 -25.99 -6.08
C ALA A 240 25.02 -27.28 -6.49
N PRO A 241 25.71 -28.31 -7.03
CA PRO A 241 25.10 -29.61 -7.21
C PRO A 241 24.56 -30.04 -5.86
N SER A 242 23.27 -30.36 -5.80
CA SER A 242 22.67 -31.01 -4.63
C SER A 242 23.53 -32.21 -4.29
N ALA A 243 24.25 -32.15 -3.17
CA ALA A 243 25.03 -33.28 -2.69
C ALA A 243 24.08 -34.48 -2.60
N PRO A 244 24.42 -35.64 -3.19
CA PRO A 244 23.56 -36.81 -3.13
C PRO A 244 23.30 -37.16 -1.66
N LYS A 245 22.01 -37.38 -1.35
CA LYS A 245 21.54 -37.87 -0.05
C LYS A 245 22.47 -38.99 0.43
N ALA A 246 23.16 -38.76 1.54
CA ALA A 246 23.91 -39.79 2.22
C ALA A 246 22.95 -40.95 2.52
N VAL A 247 23.24 -42.09 1.88
CA VAL A 247 22.53 -43.34 2.07
C VAL A 247 22.65 -43.75 3.53
N ALA A 248 21.50 -44.01 4.14
CA ALA A 248 21.36 -44.51 5.48
C ALA A 248 22.32 -45.68 5.75
N GLN A 249 23.19 -45.51 6.74
CA GLN A 249 23.94 -46.62 7.30
C GLN A 249 22.96 -47.56 8.02
N LYS A 250 22.96 -48.80 7.53
CA LYS A 250 22.27 -49.96 8.08
C LYS A 250 22.70 -50.20 9.55
N PRO A 251 21.77 -50.26 10.53
CA PRO A 251 22.14 -50.61 11.89
C PRO A 251 22.50 -52.10 11.98
N LYS A 252 23.63 -52.39 12.64
CA LYS A 252 24.06 -53.75 12.99
C LYS A 252 23.11 -54.34 14.04
N LYS A 253 22.74 -55.60 13.79
CA LYS A 253 21.98 -56.49 14.67
C LYS A 253 22.92 -57.11 15.73
N GLY A 254 22.49 -57.07 16.99
CA GLY A 254 23.01 -57.80 18.16
C GLY A 254 22.28 -57.23 19.39
N GLU A 255 21.20 -57.86 19.89
CA GLU A 255 21.22 -58.94 20.91
C GLU A 255 21.75 -58.41 22.25
N GLY A 256 21.04 -58.34 23.37
CA GLY A 256 19.67 -58.69 23.75
C GLY A 256 19.38 -58.13 25.16
N ASP A 257 18.20 -58.46 25.68
CA ASP A 257 17.73 -58.38 27.07
C ASP A 257 17.39 -57.03 27.74
N GLY A 258 16.13 -56.94 28.21
CA GLY A 258 15.70 -56.03 29.27
C GLY A 258 14.40 -55.24 29.03
N LYS A 259 13.24 -55.86 29.28
CA LYS A 259 11.92 -55.19 29.46
C LYS A 259 11.79 -54.65 30.91
N PRO A 260 10.73 -53.93 31.34
CA PRO A 260 10.01 -52.75 30.82
C PRO A 260 10.06 -51.54 31.79
N GLY A 261 9.56 -50.36 31.36
CA GLY A 261 9.14 -49.30 32.29
C GLY A 261 8.41 -48.16 31.60
N SER A 262 7.08 -48.18 31.65
CA SER A 262 6.18 -47.10 31.23
C SER A 262 6.20 -45.95 32.26
N TRP A 263 6.34 -44.71 31.80
CA TRP A 263 5.71 -43.48 32.31
C TRP A 263 5.52 -42.53 31.13
#